data_AF-A0A9P5XG31-F1
#
_entry.id   AF-A0A9P5XG31-F1
#
_cell.length_a   1.000
_cell.length_b   1.000
_cell.length_c   1.000
_cell.angle_alpha   90.00
_cell.angle_beta   90.00
_cell.angle_gamma   90.00
#
_symmetry.space_group_name_H-M   'P 1'
#
loop_
_entity.id
_entity.type
_entity.pdbx_description
1 polymer ?
#
loop_
_entity_poly.entity_id
_entity_poly.type
_entity_poly.pdbx_seq_one_letter_code
_entity_poly.pdbx_strand_id
1 'polypeptide(L)'
;MGWFASTLKTACADDLKDKNAMAVDTLTALNAYELMYNTACLSDPTTNTYCYIDAAASPNPADLYLYQLPFGTSVPPNTTGFTCSSCSKSILGSYAAALDNNTIAADLTGLKTAYGPSVQIVDAVCGNQFAKSGAVNSATSVHFSYGFSGILVAVLALWSLIF
;
A
#
# COMPACT_ATOMS: atom_id res chain seq x y z
N MET A 1 -11.36 -18.44 3.90
CA MET A 1 -11.46 -18.82 2.47
C MET A 1 -10.23 -19.59 1.93
N GLY A 2 -9.21 -19.91 2.74
CA GLY A 2 -7.94 -20.47 2.24
C GLY A 2 -8.03 -21.80 1.47
N TRP A 3 -8.99 -22.68 1.81
CA TRP A 3 -9.16 -23.95 1.09
C TRP A 3 -9.55 -23.73 -0.37
N PHE A 4 -10.41 -22.76 -0.65
CA PHE A 4 -10.91 -22.50 -2.01
C PHE A 4 -9.82 -21.86 -2.88
N ALA A 5 -9.00 -20.97 -2.32
CA ALA A 5 -7.81 -20.45 -2.99
C ALA A 5 -6.82 -21.58 -3.35
N SER A 6 -6.62 -22.56 -2.46
CA SER A 6 -5.77 -23.73 -2.71
C SER A 6 -6.32 -24.62 -3.84
N THR A 7 -7.63 -24.87 -3.85
CA THR A 7 -8.29 -25.61 -4.94
C THR A 7 -8.16 -24.88 -6.27
N LEU A 8 -8.34 -23.56 -6.30
CA LEU A 8 -8.18 -22.76 -7.53
C LEU A 8 -6.75 -22.85 -8.09
N LYS A 9 -5.72 -22.78 -7.23
CA LYS A 9 -4.32 -22.93 -7.65
C LYS A 9 -4.05 -24.26 -8.38
N THR A 10 -4.82 -25.32 -8.09
CA THR A 10 -4.68 -26.63 -8.74
C THR A 10 -5.62 -26.80 -9.93
N ALA A 11 -6.88 -26.40 -9.80
CA ALA A 11 -7.90 -26.59 -10.84
C ALA A 11 -7.69 -25.65 -12.05
N CYS A 12 -7.16 -24.45 -11.81
CA CYS A 12 -6.90 -23.43 -12.85
C CYS A 12 -5.39 -23.25 -13.10
N ALA A 13 -4.59 -24.30 -12.93
CA ALA A 13 -3.13 -24.20 -12.99
C ALA A 13 -2.63 -23.66 -14.34
N ASP A 14 -3.19 -24.13 -15.45
CA ASP A 14 -2.83 -23.67 -16.80
C ASP A 14 -3.27 -22.22 -17.02
N ASP A 15 -4.50 -21.86 -16.63
CA ASP A 15 -5.00 -20.48 -16.70
C ASP A 15 -4.13 -19.50 -15.89
N LEU A 16 -3.70 -19.89 -14.69
CA LEU A 16 -2.81 -19.09 -13.86
C LEU A 16 -1.42 -18.93 -14.50
N LYS A 17 -0.91 -20.00 -15.13
CA LYS A 17 0.36 -19.96 -15.87
C LYS A 17 0.28 -19.04 -17.09
N ASP A 18 -0.84 -19.07 -17.79
CA ASP A 18 -1.11 -18.24 -18.97
C ASP A 18 -1.58 -16.81 -18.61
N LYS A 19 -1.66 -16.50 -17.31
CA LYS A 19 -2.11 -15.20 -16.77
C LYS A 19 -3.51 -14.81 -17.24
N ASN A 20 -4.40 -15.79 -17.35
CA ASN A 20 -5.82 -15.56 -17.59
C ASN A 20 -6.37 -14.61 -16.50
N ALA A 21 -6.91 -13.46 -16.91
CA ALA A 21 -7.36 -12.42 -15.99
C ALA A 21 -8.39 -12.95 -14.97
N MET A 22 -9.35 -13.76 -15.41
CA MET A 22 -10.38 -14.29 -14.51
C MET A 22 -9.78 -15.18 -13.42
N ALA A 23 -8.84 -16.07 -13.76
CA ALA A 23 -8.20 -16.94 -12.79
C ALA A 23 -7.30 -16.16 -11.82
N VAL A 24 -6.52 -15.21 -12.33
CA VAL A 24 -5.61 -14.37 -11.53
C VAL A 24 -6.38 -13.44 -10.59
N ASP A 25 -7.41 -12.76 -11.09
CA ASP A 25 -8.21 -11.82 -10.30
C ASP A 25 -9.01 -12.56 -9.24
N THR A 26 -9.58 -13.72 -9.57
CA THR A 26 -10.29 -14.56 -8.59
C THR A 26 -9.33 -15.03 -7.49
N LEU A 27 -8.13 -15.52 -7.84
CA LEU A 27 -7.15 -15.93 -6.84
C LEU A 27 -6.73 -14.76 -5.94
N THR A 28 -6.48 -13.59 -6.53
CA THR A 28 -6.17 -12.34 -5.81
C THR A 28 -7.27 -12.00 -4.81
N ALA A 29 -8.54 -12.03 -5.25
CA ALA A 29 -9.68 -11.73 -4.40
C ALA A 29 -9.85 -12.75 -3.25
N LEU A 30 -9.66 -14.05 -3.53
CA LEU A 30 -9.76 -15.09 -2.50
C LEU A 30 -8.68 -14.97 -1.44
N ASN A 31 -7.46 -14.63 -1.84
CA ASN A 31 -6.35 -14.40 -0.91
C ASN A 31 -6.57 -13.14 -0.07
N ALA A 32 -7.13 -12.07 -0.65
CA ALA A 32 -7.41 -10.81 0.04
C ALA A 32 -8.67 -10.84 0.91
N TYR A 33 -9.57 -11.80 0.71
CA TYR A 33 -10.92 -11.80 1.28
C TYR A 33 -10.95 -11.60 2.80
N GLU A 34 -10.12 -12.33 3.55
CA GLU A 34 -10.12 -12.24 5.02
C GLU A 34 -9.67 -10.86 5.52
N LEU A 35 -8.64 -10.30 4.90
CA LEU A 35 -8.18 -8.94 5.20
C LEU A 35 -9.27 -7.91 4.90
N MET A 36 -9.93 -8.03 3.75
CA MET A 36 -11.01 -7.14 3.35
C MET A 36 -12.25 -7.25 4.22
N TYR A 37 -12.60 -8.46 4.63
CA TYR A 37 -13.69 -8.69 5.57
C TYR A 37 -13.41 -7.97 6.90
N ASN A 38 -12.19 -8.15 7.43
CA ASN A 38 -11.79 -7.50 8.67
C ASN A 38 -11.76 -5.97 8.56
N THR A 39 -11.30 -5.40 7.43
CA THR A 39 -11.30 -3.95 7.23
C THR A 39 -12.69 -3.38 6.97
N ALA A 40 -13.60 -4.15 6.34
CA ALA A 40 -15.01 -3.75 6.17
C ALA A 40 -15.77 -3.73 7.50
N CYS A 41 -15.38 -4.60 8.46
CA CYS A 41 -15.97 -4.64 9.80
C CYS A 41 -15.40 -3.57 10.76
N LEU A 42 -14.45 -2.73 10.34
CA LEU A 42 -13.99 -1.61 11.15
C LEU A 42 -15.15 -0.65 11.40
N SER A 43 -15.31 -0.23 12.66
CA SER A 43 -16.32 0.73 13.09
C SER A 43 -15.66 2.06 13.44
N ASP A 44 -16.36 3.14 13.13
CA ASP A 44 -16.02 4.47 13.58
C ASP A 44 -16.71 4.74 14.92
N PRO A 45 -15.94 4.92 16.03
CA PRO A 45 -16.52 5.22 17.33
C PRO A 45 -17.19 6.60 17.39
N THR A 46 -16.91 7.50 16.43
CA THR A 46 -17.45 8.86 16.41
C THR A 46 -18.85 8.92 15.80
N THR A 47 -19.11 8.16 14.74
CA THR A 47 -20.40 8.10 14.02
C THR A 47 -21.24 6.89 14.43
N ASN A 48 -20.66 5.92 15.16
CA ASN A 48 -21.31 4.64 15.50
C ASN A 48 -21.72 3.81 14.26
N THR A 49 -21.01 3.97 13.14
CA THR A 49 -21.24 3.25 11.89
C THR A 49 -20.00 2.49 11.44
N TYR A 50 -20.14 1.65 10.42
CA TYR A 50 -18.98 1.00 9.79
C TYR A 50 -18.21 2.01 8.94
N CYS A 51 -16.89 1.97 9.02
CA CYS A 51 -15.98 2.83 8.25
C CYS A 51 -16.27 2.82 6.75
N TYR A 52 -16.70 1.67 6.21
CA TYR A 52 -17.07 1.54 4.81
C TYR A 52 -18.30 2.39 4.45
N ILE A 53 -19.29 2.44 5.35
CA ILE A 53 -20.51 3.24 5.16
C ILE A 53 -20.17 4.73 5.23
N ASP A 54 -19.31 5.14 6.17
CA ASP A 54 -18.85 6.53 6.26
C ASP A 54 -18.07 6.96 5.01
N ALA A 55 -17.20 6.09 4.50
CA ALA A 55 -16.49 6.33 3.25
C ALA A 55 -17.44 6.47 2.04
N ALA A 56 -18.48 5.63 1.97
CA ALA A 56 -19.46 5.63 0.89
C ALA A 56 -20.43 6.83 0.96
N ALA A 57 -20.77 7.28 2.17
CA ALA A 57 -21.67 8.40 2.41
C ALA A 57 -20.98 9.77 2.32
N SER A 58 -19.64 9.80 2.31
CA SER A 58 -18.86 11.03 2.18
C SER A 58 -19.19 11.78 0.87
N PRO A 59 -19.34 13.12 0.88
CA PRO A 59 -19.50 13.92 -0.33
C PRO A 59 -18.37 13.72 -1.35
N ASN A 60 -17.17 13.39 -0.87
CA ASN A 60 -16.03 13.00 -1.67
C ASN A 60 -15.56 11.61 -1.22
N PRO A 61 -15.98 10.53 -1.90
CA PRO A 61 -15.76 9.17 -1.42
C PRO A 61 -14.35 8.64 -1.79
N ALA A 62 -13.31 9.46 -1.61
CA ALA A 62 -11.93 9.06 -1.93
C ALA A 62 -11.45 7.89 -1.04
N ASP A 63 -11.95 7.78 0.19
CA ASP A 63 -11.63 6.66 1.07
C ASP A 63 -12.10 5.31 0.53
N LEU A 64 -13.06 5.27 -0.42
CA LEU A 64 -13.45 4.02 -1.09
C LEU A 64 -12.31 3.40 -1.89
N TYR A 65 -11.35 4.21 -2.39
CA TYR A 65 -10.17 3.67 -3.07
C TYR A 65 -9.34 2.80 -2.14
N LEU A 66 -9.34 3.06 -0.82
CA LEU A 66 -8.61 2.25 0.16
C LEU A 66 -9.12 0.80 0.18
N TYR A 67 -10.39 0.56 -0.13
CA TYR A 67 -10.96 -0.79 -0.21
C TYR A 67 -10.59 -1.54 -1.49
N GLN A 68 -9.99 -0.87 -2.48
CA GLN A 68 -9.55 -1.48 -3.74
C GLN A 68 -8.08 -1.93 -3.71
N LEU A 69 -7.30 -1.43 -2.73
CA LEU A 69 -5.88 -1.76 -2.59
C LEU A 69 -5.61 -3.27 -2.52
N PRO A 70 -6.37 -4.08 -1.76
CA PRO A 70 -6.08 -5.52 -1.67
C PRO A 70 -6.20 -6.27 -3.01
N PHE A 71 -6.96 -5.71 -3.96
CA PHE A 71 -7.10 -6.24 -5.31
C PHE A 71 -6.00 -5.77 -6.28
N GLY A 72 -5.04 -4.97 -5.83
CA GLY A 72 -3.98 -4.44 -6.70
C GLY A 72 -4.35 -3.16 -7.44
N THR A 73 -5.49 -2.54 -7.12
CA THR A 73 -5.85 -1.24 -7.68
C THR A 73 -5.34 -0.14 -6.77
N SER A 74 -4.31 0.59 -7.22
CA SER A 74 -3.78 1.74 -6.52
C SER A 74 -4.75 2.92 -6.54
N VAL A 75 -4.63 3.81 -5.56
CA VAL A 75 -5.27 5.12 -5.59
C VAL A 75 -4.85 5.87 -6.87
N PRO A 76 -5.80 6.41 -7.65
CA PRO A 76 -5.47 7.20 -8.84
C PRO A 76 -4.58 8.40 -8.51
N PRO A 77 -3.60 8.75 -9.35
CA PRO A 77 -2.79 9.96 -9.16
C PRO A 77 -3.66 11.21 -9.03
N ASN A 78 -3.23 12.15 -8.18
CA ASN A 78 -3.94 13.41 -7.91
C ASN A 78 -5.33 13.23 -7.27
N THR A 79 -5.66 12.05 -6.75
CA THR A 79 -6.85 11.89 -5.92
C THR A 79 -6.75 12.82 -4.72
N THR A 80 -7.75 13.68 -4.57
CA THR A 80 -7.92 14.57 -3.43
C THR A 80 -9.23 14.23 -2.74
N GLY A 81 -9.45 14.71 -1.51
CA GLY A 81 -10.71 14.50 -0.79
C GLY A 81 -10.75 13.24 0.08
N PHE A 82 -9.60 12.67 0.46
CA PHE A 82 -9.54 11.74 1.58
C PHE A 82 -10.05 12.43 2.85
N THR A 83 -10.85 11.73 3.66
CA THR A 83 -11.34 12.31 4.93
C THR A 83 -10.25 12.40 5.97
N CYS A 84 -9.16 11.65 5.82
CA CYS A 84 -8.06 11.55 6.78
C CYS A 84 -8.55 11.15 8.18
N SER A 85 -9.63 10.37 8.22
CA SER A 85 -10.30 9.94 9.45
C SER A 85 -9.51 8.84 10.18
N SER A 86 -9.94 8.55 11.40
CA SER A 86 -9.50 7.37 12.16
C SER A 86 -9.74 6.08 11.38
N CYS A 87 -10.83 6.01 10.59
CA CYS A 87 -11.14 4.90 9.70
C CYS A 87 -10.08 4.71 8.61
N SER A 88 -9.78 5.75 7.84
CA SER A 88 -8.76 5.69 6.78
C SER A 88 -7.40 5.27 7.35
N LYS A 89 -7.05 5.79 8.53
CA LYS A 89 -5.83 5.42 9.24
C LYS A 89 -5.81 3.96 9.70
N SER A 90 -6.95 3.46 10.18
CA SER A 90 -7.09 2.08 10.67
C SER A 90 -7.00 1.08 9.52
N ILE A 91 -7.64 1.35 8.39
CA ILE A 91 -7.57 0.54 7.17
C ILE A 91 -6.13 0.41 6.69
N LEU A 92 -5.42 1.53 6.53
CA LEU A 92 -4.02 1.53 6.11
C LEU A 92 -3.11 0.84 7.13
N GLY A 93 -3.38 1.02 8.43
CA GLY A 93 -2.69 0.29 9.50
C GLY A 93 -2.87 -1.22 9.41
N SER A 94 -4.09 -1.71 9.13
CA SER A 94 -4.36 -3.14 8.92
C SER A 94 -3.62 -3.68 7.71
N TYR A 95 -3.54 -2.91 6.62
CA TYR A 95 -2.80 -3.30 5.42
C TYR A 95 -1.29 -3.36 5.66
N ALA A 96 -0.71 -2.35 6.32
CA ALA A 96 0.70 -2.38 6.71
C ALA A 96 1.01 -3.62 7.56
N ALA A 97 0.18 -3.90 8.59
CA ALA A 97 0.35 -5.06 9.44
C ALA A 97 0.24 -6.39 8.67
N ALA A 98 -0.66 -6.46 7.68
CA ALA A 98 -0.78 -7.64 6.83
C ALA A 98 0.44 -7.85 5.92
N LEU A 99 1.04 -6.75 5.43
CA LEU A 99 2.25 -6.78 4.62
C LEU A 99 3.51 -7.12 5.44
N ASP A 100 3.55 -6.74 6.72
CA ASP A 100 4.65 -7.09 7.63
C ASP A 100 4.59 -8.55 8.12
N ASN A 101 3.41 -9.19 8.01
CA ASN A 101 3.24 -10.59 8.36
C ASN A 101 3.65 -11.52 7.21
N ASN A 102 4.87 -12.07 7.30
CA ASN A 102 5.46 -12.94 6.27
C ASN A 102 4.63 -14.19 5.89
N THR A 103 3.72 -14.67 6.75
CA THR A 103 2.92 -15.87 6.45
C THR A 103 1.79 -15.58 5.47
N ILE A 104 1.17 -14.40 5.56
CA ILE A 104 0.03 -14.01 4.72
C ILE A 104 0.45 -13.05 3.60
N ALA A 105 1.50 -12.25 3.81
CA ALA A 105 1.96 -11.27 2.83
C ALA A 105 2.32 -11.94 1.50
N ALA A 106 2.82 -13.18 1.51
CA ALA A 106 3.17 -13.94 0.30
C ALA A 106 1.99 -14.06 -0.68
N ASP A 107 0.77 -14.24 -0.17
CA ASP A 107 -0.45 -14.42 -0.98
C ASP A 107 -1.16 -13.10 -1.32
N LEU A 108 -0.81 -11.99 -0.66
CA LEU A 108 -1.38 -10.64 -0.85
C LEU A 108 -0.65 -9.84 -1.95
N THR A 109 -0.52 -10.44 -3.13
CA THR A 109 0.22 -9.84 -4.26
C THR A 109 -0.38 -8.52 -4.74
N GLY A 110 -1.71 -8.42 -4.83
CA GLY A 110 -2.41 -7.18 -5.18
C GLY A 110 -2.12 -6.05 -4.17
N LEU A 111 -2.28 -6.33 -2.88
CA LEU A 111 -1.97 -5.33 -1.86
C LEU A 111 -0.52 -4.84 -1.93
N LYS A 112 0.45 -5.76 -2.12
CA LYS A 112 1.87 -5.42 -2.24
C LYS A 112 2.15 -4.42 -3.36
N THR A 113 1.50 -4.57 -4.51
CA THR A 113 1.73 -3.68 -5.65
C THR A 113 1.01 -2.33 -5.48
N ALA A 114 -0.17 -2.33 -4.86
CA ALA A 114 -0.99 -1.13 -4.72
C ALA A 114 -0.64 -0.26 -3.51
N TYR A 115 -0.15 -0.84 -2.41
CA TYR A 115 -0.04 -0.15 -1.13
C TYR A 115 0.94 1.03 -1.16
N GLY A 116 2.18 0.80 -1.62
CA GLY A 116 3.22 1.83 -1.64
C GLY A 116 2.83 3.11 -2.40
N PRO A 117 2.43 3.02 -3.68
CA PRO A 117 1.96 4.18 -4.44
C PRO A 117 0.74 4.87 -3.83
N SER A 118 -0.18 4.09 -3.25
CA SER A 118 -1.38 4.63 -2.62
C SER A 118 -1.07 5.42 -1.35
N VAL A 119 -0.18 4.91 -0.50
CA VAL A 119 0.26 5.59 0.72
C VAL A 119 0.93 6.92 0.41
N GLN A 120 1.74 7.01 -0.65
CA GLN A 120 2.35 8.27 -1.06
C GLN A 120 1.31 9.35 -1.37
N ILE A 121 0.22 8.99 -2.02
CA ILE A 121 -0.88 9.91 -2.34
C ILE A 121 -1.63 10.29 -1.05
N VAL A 122 -1.95 9.31 -0.20
CA VAL A 122 -2.66 9.57 1.05
C VAL A 122 -1.84 10.46 1.99
N ASP A 123 -0.55 10.19 2.18
CA ASP A 123 0.34 11.00 3.01
C ASP A 123 0.49 12.43 2.46
N ALA A 124 0.49 12.60 1.13
CA ALA A 124 0.51 13.93 0.52
C ALA A 124 -0.76 14.75 0.82
N VAL A 125 -1.91 14.10 1.02
CA VAL A 125 -3.19 14.75 1.31
C VAL A 125 -3.45 14.90 2.81
N CYS A 126 -3.16 13.85 3.59
CA CYS A 126 -3.52 13.73 5.01
C CYS A 126 -2.39 14.10 5.98
N GLY A 127 -1.21 14.44 5.45
CA GLY A 127 -0.03 14.78 6.23
C GLY A 127 1.00 13.66 6.24
N ASN A 128 2.27 14.05 6.37
CA ASN A 128 3.39 13.13 6.31
C ASN A 128 3.26 12.05 7.39
N GLN A 129 3.52 10.78 7.03
CA GLN A 129 3.41 9.62 7.92
C GLN A 129 1.99 9.38 8.46
N PHE A 130 0.95 9.74 7.70
CA PHE A 130 -0.42 9.41 8.06
C PHE A 130 -0.62 7.89 8.06
N ALA A 131 -0.15 7.22 7.00
CA ALA A 131 -0.10 5.78 6.90
C ALA A 131 1.24 5.22 7.40
N LYS A 132 1.21 3.99 7.93
CA LYS A 132 2.46 3.28 8.22
C LYS A 132 3.10 2.82 6.92
N SER A 133 4.41 3.01 6.78
CA SER A 133 5.20 2.31 5.76
C SER A 133 5.06 0.81 6.00
N GLY A 134 4.47 0.09 5.05
CA GLY A 134 4.49 -1.38 5.07
C GLY A 134 5.85 -1.87 4.58
N ALA A 135 6.23 -3.11 4.86
CA ALA A 135 7.37 -3.79 4.24
C ALA A 135 7.13 -4.03 2.73
N VAL A 136 6.95 -2.97 1.96
CA VAL A 136 7.03 -2.98 0.51
C VAL A 136 8.48 -2.74 0.13
N ASN A 137 9.12 -3.76 -0.43
CA ASN A 137 10.42 -3.63 -1.10
C ASN A 137 10.24 -2.81 -2.39
N SER A 138 9.85 -1.56 -2.27
CA SER A 138 10.03 -0.58 -3.33
C SER A 138 11.48 -0.12 -3.22
N ALA A 139 12.31 -0.55 -4.17
CA ALA A 139 13.62 0.04 -4.38
C ALA A 139 13.43 1.49 -4.85
N THR A 140 13.14 2.39 -3.92
CA THR A 140 13.27 3.83 -4.15
C THR A 140 14.75 4.13 -4.24
N SER A 141 15.23 4.38 -5.45
CA SER A 141 16.48 5.09 -5.69
C SER A 141 16.40 6.42 -4.95
N VAL A 142 17.05 6.49 -3.79
CA VAL A 142 17.35 7.75 -3.11
C VAL A 142 18.22 8.57 -4.07
N HIS A 143 17.60 9.49 -4.79
CA HIS A 143 18.31 10.59 -5.41
C HIS A 143 18.87 11.45 -4.28
N PHE A 144 20.12 11.16 -3.91
CA PHE A 144 20.92 11.99 -3.04
C PHE A 144 21.13 13.32 -3.78
N SER A 145 20.28 14.30 -3.49
CA SER A 145 20.41 15.63 -4.09
C SER A 145 21.74 16.21 -3.60
N TYR A 146 22.69 16.32 -4.53
CA TYR A 146 24.03 16.85 -4.33
C TYR A 146 23.95 18.31 -3.84
N GLY A 147 23.95 18.47 -2.51
CA GLY A 147 24.15 19.74 -1.83
C GLY A 147 25.65 20.03 -1.68
N PHE A 148 26.21 20.70 -2.68
CA PHE A 148 27.26 21.72 -2.56
C PHE A 148 28.11 21.72 -1.28
N SER A 149 29.32 21.15 -1.33
CA SER A 149 30.44 21.59 -0.47
C SER A 149 31.77 21.36 -1.18
N GLY A 150 32.03 22.18 -2.20
CA GLY A 150 33.29 22.26 -2.94
C GLY A 150 34.42 22.92 -2.15
N ILE A 151 34.56 22.65 -0.85
CA ILE A 151 35.56 23.32 0.01
C ILE A 151 36.66 22.36 0.52
N LEU A 152 36.47 21.04 0.47
CA LEU A 152 37.45 20.10 1.05
C LEU A 152 38.56 19.59 0.11
N VAL A 153 38.44 19.77 -1.22
CA VAL A 153 39.45 19.26 -2.17
C VAL A 153 40.64 20.22 -2.35
N ALA A 154 40.49 21.52 -2.02
CA ALA A 154 41.57 22.49 -2.18
C ALA A 154 42.64 22.46 -1.06
N VAL A 155 42.33 21.87 0.10
CA VAL A 155 43.25 21.86 1.26
C VAL A 155 44.27 20.72 1.19
N LEU A 156 43.93 19.60 0.54
CA LEU A 156 44.84 18.45 0.43
C LEU A 156 45.87 18.58 -0.72
N ALA A 157 45.62 19.44 -1.71
CA ALA A 157 46.56 19.66 -2.82
C ALA A 157 47.69 20.66 -2.51
N LEU A 158 47.58 21.42 -1.42
CA LEU A 158 48.59 22.40 -0.99
C LEU A 158 49.57 21.85 0.05
N TRP A 159 49.34 20.65 0.60
CA TRP A 159 50.22 20.05 1.61
C TRP A 159 51.31 19.14 1.03
N SER A 160 51.19 18.71 -0.23
CA SER A 160 52.19 17.90 -0.94
C SER A 160 53.23 18.71 -1.74
N LEU A 161 53.22 20.05 -1.62
CA LEU A 161 54.20 20.93 -2.27
C LEU A 161 55.18 21.59 -1.29
N ILE A 162 55.12 21.26 0.01
CA ILE A 162 55.97 21.87 1.06
C ILE A 162 56.72 20.82 1.92
N PHE A 163 56.57 19.51 1.64
CA PHE A 163 57.46 18.45 2.17
C PHE A 163 57.76 17.39 1.11
#